data_AF-A0A973SZR9-F1
#
_entry.id   AF-A0A973SZR9-F1
#
_cell.length_a   1.000
_cell.length_b   1.000
_cell.length_c   1.000
_cell.angle_alpha   90.00
_cell.angle_beta   90.00
_cell.angle_gamma   90.00
#
_symmetry.space_group_name_H-M   'P 1'
#
loop_
_entity.id
_entity.type
_entity.pdbx_description
1 polymer ?
#
loop_
_entity_poly.entity_id
_entity_poly.type
_entity_poly.pdbx_seq_one_letter_code
_entity_poly.pdbx_strand_id
1 'polypeptide(L)'
;MYSASSSVSALPRPAYPGVVEPPLRPRPPAGLRRGVLGGAHPLSGRLDLTGPQGTQLRTAVAAVQRICPEFTPVQLLRRGGRTALLIGTSGRSPAVAKCLLDHSPAWADRFRHEIAAYRTFVRHRPPVRVPRLIAADPESCVLVMERMPGRVVSPQRHPSHPPSRGDVRAALSAYARINMWRPPPGSFDAPIDYPARLSRYHELGLLTDRDMGDLHKLLHGLVHAQGQFCHGDALLSNVLLSPAGPSLVDWEHAGWYLPGYDMAVLWSVLGDDEAARRQISQQAQAAGPAARDAFLVNLMLVLTREIRTYETAVQRTMRSTAPVTPGAAETGEEQRLLLRRLHDDCGLARRAVRAAVGTR
;
A
#
# COMPACT_ATOMS: atom_id res chain seq x y z
N MET A 1 32.04 15.85 63.63
CA MET A 1 32.07 14.40 63.31
C MET A 1 32.77 14.22 61.97
N TYR A 2 33.55 13.16 61.87
CA TYR A 2 34.71 12.93 60.99
C TYR A 2 34.50 12.90 59.46
N SER A 3 35.56 13.33 58.75
CA SER A 3 36.21 12.88 57.48
C SER A 3 35.34 12.38 56.29
N ALA A 4 35.41 12.92 55.07
CA ALA A 4 36.49 13.10 54.08
C ALA A 4 36.83 11.86 53.20
N SER A 5 36.78 12.07 51.86
CA SER A 5 37.63 11.47 50.79
C SER A 5 37.51 9.95 50.53
N SER A 6 37.70 9.34 49.35
CA SER A 6 38.02 9.68 47.95
C SER A 6 37.98 8.35 47.17
N SER A 7 37.65 8.39 45.87
CA SER A 7 38.34 7.75 44.70
C SER A 7 39.04 6.37 44.86
N VAL A 8 38.97 5.43 43.92
CA VAL A 8 39.90 5.29 42.77
C VAL A 8 39.51 4.09 41.87
N SER A 9 39.83 4.23 40.58
CA SER A 9 39.79 3.32 39.42
C SER A 9 40.45 1.92 39.55
N ALA A 10 40.05 0.95 38.69
CA ALA A 10 40.93 0.26 37.71
C ALA A 10 40.26 -0.98 36.99
N LEU A 11 40.63 -1.18 35.71
CA LEU A 11 40.52 -2.38 34.82
C LEU A 11 41.92 -3.10 34.76
N PRO A 12 42.23 -4.26 34.08
CA PRO A 12 41.49 -5.22 33.20
C PRO A 12 41.81 -6.78 33.31
N ARG A 13 41.01 -7.66 32.62
CA ARG A 13 41.23 -8.97 31.85
C ARG A 13 42.16 -10.14 32.37
N PRO A 14 42.26 -11.35 31.71
CA PRO A 14 41.33 -12.34 31.09
C PRO A 14 41.67 -13.86 31.39
N ALA A 15 40.87 -14.87 30.94
CA ALA A 15 41.33 -16.22 30.47
C ALA A 15 40.20 -17.18 29.96
N TYR A 16 40.45 -17.85 28.82
CA TYR A 16 39.76 -19.00 28.16
C TYR A 16 40.41 -20.36 28.62
N PRO A 17 40.17 -21.61 28.09
CA PRO A 17 39.33 -22.12 26.96
C PRO A 17 38.55 -23.46 27.21
N GLY A 18 37.82 -23.95 26.19
CA GLY A 18 37.35 -25.35 26.08
C GLY A 18 36.85 -25.69 24.66
N VAL A 19 37.53 -26.62 24.00
CA VAL A 19 37.43 -27.04 22.58
C VAL A 19 36.68 -28.37 22.47
N VAL A 20 35.74 -28.52 21.52
CA VAL A 20 35.43 -29.78 20.77
C VAL A 20 34.91 -29.42 19.36
N GLU A 21 35.35 -30.18 18.36
CA GLU A 21 35.27 -29.96 16.89
C GLU A 21 34.10 -30.75 16.21
N PRO A 22 33.92 -30.81 14.86
CA PRO A 22 32.70 -30.39 14.16
C PRO A 22 31.90 -31.52 13.45
N PRO A 23 30.77 -31.20 12.80
CA PRO A 23 30.46 -31.88 11.55
C PRO A 23 30.08 -30.95 10.38
N LEU A 24 30.81 -31.16 9.28
CA LEU A 24 30.38 -31.25 7.88
C LEU A 24 29.25 -30.31 7.40
N ARG A 25 29.65 -29.27 6.67
CA ARG A 25 28.79 -28.45 5.81
C ARG A 25 28.44 -29.17 4.51
N PRO A 26 27.15 -29.30 4.13
CA PRO A 26 26.77 -29.53 2.75
C PRO A 26 26.79 -28.22 1.97
N ARG A 27 27.49 -28.24 0.85
CA ARG A 27 27.61 -27.18 -0.16
C ARG A 27 26.34 -27.16 -1.03
N PRO A 28 25.58 -26.07 -1.16
CA PRO A 28 24.57 -25.98 -2.21
C PRO A 28 25.20 -25.49 -3.53
N PRO A 29 24.78 -26.04 -4.68
CA PRO A 29 25.36 -25.75 -5.99
C PRO A 29 24.96 -24.36 -6.50
N ALA A 30 25.87 -23.80 -7.29
CA ALA A 30 25.64 -22.62 -8.10
C ALA A 30 24.69 -22.95 -9.27
N GLY A 31 23.83 -21.98 -9.59
CA GLY A 31 23.22 -21.82 -10.90
C GLY A 31 21.77 -22.30 -11.00
N LEU A 32 20.85 -21.34 -11.20
CA LEU A 32 19.82 -21.37 -12.26
C LEU A 32 19.03 -20.06 -12.26
N ARG A 33 18.89 -19.50 -13.47
CA ARG A 33 18.35 -18.18 -13.81
C ARG A 33 16.86 -18.06 -13.46
N ARG A 34 16.47 -16.95 -12.84
CA ARG A 34 15.07 -16.61 -12.50
C ARG A 34 14.33 -15.98 -13.69
N GLY A 35 13.26 -16.63 -14.11
CA GLY A 35 12.26 -16.11 -15.06
C GLY A 35 11.20 -15.23 -14.39
N VAL A 36 10.55 -14.42 -15.23
CA VAL A 36 9.59 -13.31 -14.98
C VAL A 36 8.17 -13.89 -14.81
N LEU A 37 7.34 -13.58 -13.79
CA LEU A 37 6.42 -12.43 -13.68
C LEU A 37 5.58 -12.54 -12.37
N GLY A 38 5.28 -11.40 -11.72
CA GLY A 38 3.98 -11.22 -11.04
C GLY A 38 3.87 -11.38 -9.52
N GLY A 39 4.95 -11.27 -8.75
CA GLY A 39 4.91 -11.19 -7.29
C GLY A 39 6.07 -10.32 -6.82
N ALA A 40 5.86 -9.49 -5.79
CA ALA A 40 6.85 -8.60 -5.14
C ALA A 40 8.08 -8.32 -6.01
N HIS A 41 8.00 -7.31 -6.88
CA HIS A 41 9.07 -6.97 -7.83
C HIS A 41 10.44 -7.07 -7.15
N PRO A 42 11.37 -7.87 -7.69
CA PRO A 42 12.67 -8.04 -7.06
C PRO A 42 13.33 -6.67 -6.97
N LEU A 43 13.88 -6.37 -5.79
CA LEU A 43 14.85 -5.28 -5.61
C LEU A 43 15.94 -5.54 -6.66
N SER A 44 15.89 -4.85 -7.80
CA SER A 44 16.82 -5.14 -8.88
C SER A 44 18.19 -4.66 -8.45
N GLY A 45 19.20 -5.51 -8.66
CA GLY A 45 20.61 -5.13 -8.54
C GLY A 45 20.94 -3.93 -9.45
N ARG A 46 22.18 -3.46 -9.32
CA ARG A 46 22.81 -2.34 -10.05
C ARG A 46 22.08 -1.92 -11.34
N LEU A 47 21.79 -0.63 -11.46
CA LEU A 47 21.08 -0.01 -12.58
C LEU A 47 21.61 -0.50 -13.95
N ASP A 48 20.85 -1.36 -14.64
CA ASP A 48 21.16 -1.80 -16.00
C ASP A 48 20.53 -0.83 -17.01
N LEU A 49 21.40 -0.16 -17.76
CA LEU A 49 21.01 0.83 -18.77
C LEU A 49 21.13 0.30 -20.19
N THR A 50 21.30 -1.00 -20.40
CA THR A 50 21.45 -1.59 -21.74
C THR A 50 20.11 -2.00 -22.36
N GLY A 51 20.08 -2.08 -23.69
CA GLY A 51 18.90 -2.52 -24.46
C GLY A 51 17.69 -1.57 -24.45
N PRO A 52 16.52 -2.04 -24.93
CA PRO A 52 15.29 -1.24 -25.03
C PRO A 52 14.77 -0.78 -23.66
N GLN A 53 14.82 -1.67 -22.66
CA GLN A 53 14.43 -1.34 -21.29
C GLN A 53 15.37 -0.30 -20.67
N GLY A 54 16.67 -0.42 -20.94
CA GLY A 54 17.66 0.59 -20.58
C GLY A 54 17.40 1.94 -21.24
N THR A 55 16.84 1.97 -22.45
CA THR A 55 16.52 3.24 -23.15
C THR A 55 15.42 4.02 -22.45
N GLN A 56 14.33 3.34 -22.03
CA GLN A 56 13.30 3.96 -21.21
C GLN A 56 13.86 4.44 -19.85
N LEU A 57 14.76 3.65 -19.25
CA LEU A 57 15.38 4.00 -17.98
C LEU A 57 16.32 5.21 -18.09
N ARG A 58 17.11 5.32 -19.17
CA ARG A 58 17.93 6.50 -19.48
C ARG A 58 17.07 7.74 -19.68
N THR A 59 15.93 7.61 -20.36
CA THR A 59 14.97 8.71 -20.55
C THR A 59 14.41 9.17 -19.19
N ALA A 60 14.03 8.23 -18.32
CA ALA A 60 13.56 8.54 -16.97
C ALA A 60 14.66 9.23 -16.13
N VAL A 61 15.89 8.71 -16.14
CA VAL A 61 17.03 9.32 -15.44
C VAL A 61 17.30 10.75 -15.93
N ALA A 62 17.31 10.96 -17.26
CA ALA A 62 17.48 12.29 -17.83
C ALA A 62 16.34 13.24 -17.41
N ALA A 63 15.11 12.76 -17.33
CA ALA A 63 13.97 13.55 -16.87
C ALA A 63 14.09 13.94 -15.39
N VAL A 64 14.57 13.03 -14.54
CA VAL A 64 14.89 13.32 -13.14
C VAL A 64 15.99 14.37 -13.03
N GLN A 65 17.10 14.19 -13.75
CA GLN A 65 18.24 15.11 -13.70
C GLN A 65 17.92 16.50 -14.24
N ARG A 66 16.90 16.63 -15.10
CA ARG A 66 16.41 17.95 -15.56
C ARG A 66 15.83 18.78 -14.42
N ILE A 67 15.12 18.15 -13.48
CA ILE A 67 14.46 18.86 -12.37
C ILE A 67 15.20 18.75 -11.04
N CYS A 68 16.16 17.84 -10.94
CA CYS A 68 17.01 17.62 -9.78
C CYS A 68 18.41 17.22 -10.28
N PRO A 69 19.23 18.20 -10.76
CA PRO A 69 20.54 17.94 -11.37
C PRO A 69 21.53 17.22 -10.43
N GLU A 70 21.38 17.41 -9.13
CA GLU A 70 22.18 16.75 -8.09
C GLU A 70 21.74 15.30 -7.80
N PHE A 71 20.68 14.81 -8.45
CA PHE A 71 20.23 13.44 -8.30
C PHE A 71 21.21 12.46 -8.95
N THR A 72 21.82 11.62 -8.11
CA THR A 72 22.71 10.54 -8.54
C THR A 72 22.00 9.20 -8.40
N PRO A 73 21.52 8.57 -9.49
CA PRO A 73 20.87 7.26 -9.42
C PRO A 73 21.89 6.19 -9.04
N VAL A 74 21.52 5.33 -8.09
CA VAL A 74 22.35 4.22 -7.61
C VAL A 74 21.75 2.87 -8.03
N GLN A 75 20.43 2.72 -7.89
CA GLN A 75 19.78 1.43 -8.05
C GLN A 75 18.34 1.58 -8.57
N LEU A 76 17.91 0.64 -9.40
CA LEU A 76 16.50 0.46 -9.72
C LEU A 76 15.82 -0.32 -8.59
N LEU A 77 15.04 0.37 -7.76
CA LEU A 77 14.33 -0.26 -6.65
C LEU A 77 13.22 -1.19 -7.14
N ARG A 78 12.41 -0.69 -8.09
CA ARG A 78 11.26 -1.40 -8.64
C ARG A 78 11.00 -0.89 -10.05
N ARG A 79 10.65 -1.81 -10.93
CA ARG A 79 10.08 -1.50 -12.24
C ARG A 79 8.77 -2.26 -12.40
N GLY A 80 7.67 -1.51 -12.39
CA GLY A 80 6.36 -2.01 -12.78
C GLY A 80 6.16 -1.85 -14.29
N GLY A 81 5.02 -2.33 -14.78
CA GLY A 81 4.63 -2.06 -16.17
C GLY A 81 4.36 -0.58 -16.46
N ARG A 82 4.12 0.23 -15.42
CA ARG A 82 3.69 1.63 -15.53
C ARG A 82 4.66 2.65 -14.96
N THR A 83 5.47 2.28 -13.97
CA THR A 83 6.38 3.21 -13.27
C THR A 83 7.73 2.56 -12.99
N ALA A 84 8.77 3.40 -12.92
CA ALA A 84 10.09 3.06 -12.39
C ALA A 84 10.35 3.81 -11.09
N LEU A 85 10.90 3.12 -10.10
CA LEU A 85 11.39 3.69 -8.85
C LEU A 85 12.90 3.56 -8.78
N LEU A 86 13.59 4.70 -8.74
CA LEU A 86 15.04 4.79 -8.68
C LEU A 86 15.46 5.22 -7.27
N ILE A 87 16.36 4.49 -6.65
CA ILE A 87 17.07 4.95 -5.45
C ILE A 87 18.32 5.69 -5.89
N GLY A 88 18.57 6.82 -5.24
CA GLY A 88 19.77 7.60 -5.42
C GLY A 88 20.04 8.51 -4.24
N THR A 89 20.83 9.54 -4.49
CA THR A 89 21.06 10.65 -3.56
C THR A 89 20.75 11.97 -4.24
N SER A 90 20.19 12.91 -3.50
CA SER A 90 20.07 14.33 -3.88
C SER A 90 21.06 15.10 -3.02
N GLY A 91 22.19 15.49 -3.59
CA GLY A 91 23.34 15.94 -2.80
C GLY A 91 23.79 14.85 -1.81
N ARG A 92 23.73 15.13 -0.51
CA ARG A 92 24.10 14.17 0.56
C ARG A 92 22.92 13.36 1.11
N SER A 93 21.69 13.65 0.69
CA SER A 93 20.50 13.04 1.26
C SER A 93 19.99 11.86 0.42
N PRO A 94 19.63 10.71 1.02
CA PRO A 94 18.98 9.62 0.31
C PRO A 94 17.65 10.06 -0.34
N ALA A 95 17.48 9.71 -1.61
CA ALA A 95 16.32 10.11 -2.40
C ALA A 95 15.75 8.93 -3.20
N VAL A 96 14.47 9.03 -3.53
CA VAL A 96 13.77 8.14 -4.45
C VAL A 96 13.16 8.99 -5.56
N ALA A 97 13.36 8.58 -6.81
CA ALA A 97 12.65 9.15 -7.95
C ALA A 97 11.62 8.13 -8.48
N LYS A 98 10.34 8.52 -8.50
CA LYS A 98 9.25 7.80 -9.18
C LYS A 98 9.08 8.45 -10.55
N CYS A 99 9.11 7.65 -11.61
CA CYS A 99 8.92 8.10 -12.99
C CYS A 99 7.82 7.27 -13.64
N LEU A 100 6.89 7.93 -14.33
CA LEU A 100 5.92 7.24 -15.16
C LEU A 100 6.61 6.70 -16.43
N LEU A 101 6.23 5.48 -16.84
CA LEU A 101 6.70 4.80 -18.05
C LEU A 101 5.57 4.63 -19.06
N ASP A 102 4.33 4.49 -18.59
CA ASP A 102 3.11 4.43 -19.39
C ASP A 102 2.36 5.75 -19.22
N HIS A 103 2.45 6.62 -20.23
CA HIS A 103 1.84 7.96 -20.26
C HIS A 103 0.41 7.95 -20.81
N SER A 104 -0.30 6.82 -20.79
CA SER A 104 -1.73 6.87 -21.10
C SER A 104 -2.46 7.83 -20.16
N PRO A 105 -3.48 8.57 -20.64
CA PRO A 105 -4.05 9.71 -19.91
C PRO A 105 -4.46 9.38 -18.47
N ALA A 106 -5.09 8.21 -18.27
CA ALA A 106 -5.52 7.77 -16.95
C ALA A 106 -4.37 7.59 -15.93
N TRP A 107 -3.17 7.21 -16.37
CA TRP A 107 -2.01 7.10 -15.47
C TRP A 107 -1.30 8.43 -15.27
N ALA A 108 -1.22 9.25 -16.32
CA ALA A 108 -0.69 10.60 -16.21
C ALA A 108 -1.51 11.45 -15.22
N ASP A 109 -2.85 11.37 -15.27
CA ASP A 109 -3.73 12.06 -14.34
C ASP A 109 -3.52 11.62 -12.88
N ARG A 110 -3.41 10.31 -12.64
CA ARG A 110 -3.10 9.79 -11.29
C ARG A 110 -1.72 10.22 -10.80
N PHE A 111 -0.73 10.24 -11.68
CA PHE A 111 0.62 10.66 -11.31
C PHE A 111 0.65 12.16 -10.98
N ARG A 112 -0.03 12.99 -11.77
CA ARG A 112 -0.20 14.43 -11.49
C ARG A 112 -0.93 14.66 -10.17
N HIS A 113 -1.94 13.84 -9.88
CA HIS A 113 -2.63 13.84 -8.59
C HIS A 113 -1.70 13.53 -7.41
N GLU A 114 -0.82 12.53 -7.54
CA GLU A 114 0.19 12.24 -6.51
C GLU A 114 1.17 13.42 -6.31
N ILE A 115 1.63 14.04 -7.39
CA ILE A 115 2.46 15.25 -7.33
C ILE A 115 1.71 16.37 -6.58
N ALA A 116 0.43 16.58 -6.88
CA ALA A 116 -0.40 17.58 -6.22
C ALA A 116 -0.54 17.28 -4.72
N ALA A 117 -0.73 16.03 -4.33
CA ALA A 117 -0.78 15.61 -2.93
C ALA A 117 0.51 16.00 -2.18
N TYR A 118 1.68 15.67 -2.74
CA TYR A 118 2.97 16.05 -2.14
C TYR A 118 3.19 17.56 -2.08
N ARG A 119 2.76 18.31 -3.10
CA ARG A 119 2.80 19.79 -3.09
C ARG A 119 1.92 20.36 -1.98
N THR A 120 0.75 19.77 -1.73
CA THR A 120 -0.12 20.13 -0.61
C THR A 120 0.57 19.84 0.72
N PHE A 121 1.23 18.68 0.88
CA PHE A 121 1.92 18.32 2.13
C PHE A 121 3.07 19.25 2.51
N VAL A 122 3.72 19.89 1.52
CA VAL A 122 4.75 20.90 1.77
C VAL A 122 4.17 22.10 2.53
N ARG A 123 2.95 22.52 2.19
CA ARG A 123 2.27 23.68 2.79
C ARG A 123 1.44 23.31 4.01
N HIS A 124 0.82 22.14 3.97
CA HIS A 124 -0.10 21.64 4.99
C HIS A 124 0.30 20.21 5.34
N ARG A 125 1.12 20.08 6.40
CA ARG A 125 1.65 18.78 6.79
C ARG A 125 0.53 17.88 7.33
N PRO A 126 0.40 16.64 6.84
CA PRO A 126 -0.53 15.68 7.42
C PRO A 126 -0.04 15.20 8.80
N PRO A 127 -0.92 14.67 9.68
CA PRO A 127 -0.59 14.18 11.02
C PRO A 127 0.08 12.80 11.01
N VAL A 128 0.77 12.47 9.92
CA VAL A 128 1.53 11.25 9.71
C VAL A 128 2.82 11.58 8.98
N ARG A 129 3.86 10.78 9.17
CA ARG A 129 5.12 11.00 8.47
C ARG A 129 4.96 10.64 6.98
N VAL A 130 5.36 11.55 6.11
CA VAL A 130 5.36 11.38 4.65
C VAL A 130 6.73 11.74 4.08
N PRO A 131 7.14 11.16 2.94
CA PRO A 131 8.36 11.60 2.25
C PRO A 131 8.35 13.10 1.99
N ARG A 132 9.44 13.79 2.31
CA ARG A 132 9.61 15.19 1.90
C ARG A 132 9.74 15.27 0.38
N LEU A 133 8.96 16.15 -0.24
CA LEU A 133 9.12 16.48 -1.66
C LEU A 133 10.48 17.17 -1.88
N ILE A 134 11.25 16.68 -2.87
CA ILE A 134 12.53 17.28 -3.29
C ILE A 134 12.31 18.07 -4.59
N ALA A 135 11.77 17.41 -5.62
CA ALA A 135 11.45 18.02 -6.90
C ALA A 135 10.28 17.27 -7.55
N ALA A 136 9.50 17.93 -8.40
CA ALA A 136 8.47 17.27 -9.21
C ALA A 136 8.17 18.05 -10.48
N ASP A 137 7.91 17.30 -11.55
CA ASP A 137 7.45 17.80 -12.85
C ASP A 137 6.17 17.07 -13.26
N PRO A 138 5.01 17.74 -13.24
CA PRO A 138 3.74 17.14 -13.64
C PRO A 138 3.66 16.86 -15.14
N GLU A 139 4.38 17.59 -15.98
CA GLU A 139 4.33 17.41 -17.44
C GLU A 139 5.08 16.15 -17.85
N SER A 140 6.30 15.95 -17.33
CA SER A 140 7.05 14.72 -17.58
C SER A 140 6.71 13.57 -16.62
N CYS A 141 5.77 13.77 -15.68
CA CYS A 141 5.37 12.79 -14.66
C CYS A 141 6.57 12.21 -13.90
N VAL A 142 7.36 13.11 -13.31
CA VAL A 142 8.53 12.78 -12.49
C VAL A 142 8.35 13.35 -11.09
N LEU A 143 8.62 12.52 -10.08
CA LEU A 143 8.50 12.87 -8.66
C LEU A 143 9.74 12.40 -7.90
N VAL A 144 10.50 13.34 -7.34
CA VAL A 144 11.69 13.09 -6.51
C VAL A 144 11.36 13.41 -5.06
N MET A 145 11.58 12.47 -4.17
CA MET A 145 11.24 12.57 -2.75
C MET A 145 12.33 11.99 -1.84
N GLU A 146 12.29 12.36 -0.57
CA GLU A 146 13.09 11.73 0.48
C GLU A 146 12.94 10.21 0.45
N ARG A 147 14.06 9.49 0.52
CA ARG A 147 14.02 8.05 0.76
C ARG A 147 13.75 7.80 2.23
N MET A 148 12.54 7.36 2.54
CA MET A 148 12.14 7.04 3.90
C MET A 148 12.91 5.82 4.43
N PRO A 149 13.47 5.88 5.65
CA PRO A 149 13.96 4.70 6.34
C PRO A 149 12.77 3.83 6.78
N GLY A 150 13.02 2.53 6.89
CA GLY A 150 12.07 1.58 7.45
C GLY A 150 11.81 0.38 6.56
N ARG A 151 11.22 -0.65 7.15
CA ARG A 151 10.74 -1.84 6.43
C ARG A 151 9.26 -1.69 6.08
N VAL A 152 8.87 -2.24 4.94
CA VAL A 152 7.46 -2.37 4.58
C VAL A 152 6.76 -3.33 5.55
N VAL A 153 5.51 -3.06 5.94
CA VAL A 153 4.74 -3.98 6.82
C VAL A 153 4.48 -5.31 6.13
N SER A 154 3.92 -5.27 4.92
CA SER A 154 3.84 -6.43 4.04
C SER A 154 3.97 -5.99 2.58
N PRO A 155 4.89 -6.60 1.80
CA PRO A 155 4.99 -6.30 0.37
C PRO A 155 3.83 -6.89 -0.45
N GLN A 156 3.09 -7.85 0.10
CA GLN A 156 1.95 -8.49 -0.53
C GLN A 156 0.66 -7.72 -0.21
N ARG A 157 -0.21 -7.55 -1.23
CA ARG A 157 -1.52 -6.90 -1.04
C ARG A 157 -2.40 -7.69 -0.07
N HIS A 158 -2.47 -9.01 -0.25
CA HIS A 158 -3.09 -9.95 0.70
C HIS A 158 -1.97 -10.85 1.23
N PRO A 159 -1.47 -10.61 2.45
CA PRO A 159 -0.42 -11.43 3.04
C PRO A 159 -0.91 -12.85 3.24
N SER A 160 -0.11 -13.86 2.85
CA SER A 160 -0.44 -15.28 3.13
C SER A 160 -0.26 -15.65 4.61
N HIS A 161 0.47 -14.82 5.35
CA HIS A 161 0.66 -14.93 6.79
C HIS A 161 0.37 -13.58 7.43
N PRO A 162 -0.36 -13.53 8.55
CA PRO A 162 -0.70 -12.27 9.20
C PRO A 162 0.58 -11.55 9.65
N PRO A 163 0.69 -10.22 9.40
CA PRO A 163 1.77 -9.43 9.97
C PRO A 163 1.74 -9.46 11.50
N SER A 164 2.84 -9.05 12.14
CA SER A 164 2.86 -8.97 13.60
C SER A 164 1.77 -8.02 14.12
N ARG A 165 1.19 -8.32 15.28
CA ARG A 165 0.16 -7.47 15.91
C ARG A 165 0.64 -6.02 16.13
N GLY A 166 1.92 -5.83 16.42
CA GLY A 166 2.53 -4.52 16.57
C GLY A 166 2.52 -3.72 15.26
N ASP A 167 2.80 -4.39 14.14
CA ASP A 167 2.81 -3.77 12.82
C ASP A 167 1.41 -3.41 12.35
N VAL A 168 0.45 -4.32 12.55
CA VAL A 168 -0.97 -4.07 12.24
C VAL A 168 -1.48 -2.87 13.06
N ARG A 169 -1.17 -2.81 14.35
CA ARG A 169 -1.52 -1.67 15.20
C ARG A 169 -0.88 -0.37 14.72
N ALA A 170 0.39 -0.40 14.32
CA ALA A 170 1.08 0.79 13.81
C ALA A 170 0.44 1.29 12.50
N ALA A 171 0.09 0.38 11.59
CA ALA A 171 -0.62 0.71 10.35
C ALA A 171 -2.02 1.28 10.63
N LEU A 172 -2.82 0.61 11.46
CA LEU A 172 -4.14 1.08 11.88
C LEU A 172 -4.09 2.49 12.47
N SER A 173 -3.15 2.75 13.37
CA SER A 173 -2.98 4.08 13.99
C SER A 173 -2.49 5.13 12.99
N ALA A 174 -1.71 4.77 11.97
CA ALA A 174 -1.32 5.70 10.91
C ALA A 174 -2.52 6.09 10.04
N TYR A 175 -3.30 5.11 9.58
CA TYR A 175 -4.49 5.36 8.78
C TYR A 175 -5.57 6.10 9.58
N ALA A 176 -5.85 5.70 10.82
CA ALA A 176 -6.80 6.43 11.67
C ALA A 176 -6.41 7.90 11.88
N ARG A 177 -5.11 8.21 12.05
CA ARG A 177 -4.63 9.60 12.18
C ARG A 177 -4.82 10.41 10.90
N ILE A 178 -4.45 9.87 9.74
CA ILE A 178 -4.65 10.60 8.48
C ILE A 178 -6.14 10.79 8.18
N ASN A 179 -7.00 9.84 8.56
CA ASN A 179 -8.44 9.94 8.38
C ASN A 179 -9.11 11.06 9.18
N MET A 180 -8.46 11.54 10.24
CA MET A 180 -8.89 12.71 11.00
C MET A 180 -8.37 14.03 10.44
N TRP A 181 -7.43 14.00 9.49
CA TRP A 181 -6.87 15.20 8.89
C TRP A 181 -7.93 15.94 8.06
N ARG A 182 -7.81 17.27 8.07
CA ARG A 182 -8.67 18.20 7.33
C ARG A 182 -7.78 19.10 6.49
N PRO A 183 -7.40 18.70 5.27
CA PRO A 183 -6.66 19.58 4.38
C PRO A 183 -7.51 20.80 3.99
N PRO A 184 -6.88 21.89 3.53
CA PRO A 184 -7.62 23.07 3.09
C PRO A 184 -8.65 22.72 1.99
N PRO A 185 -9.82 23.40 1.98
CA PRO A 185 -10.82 23.21 0.93
C PRO A 185 -10.22 23.35 -0.47
N GLY A 186 -10.67 22.51 -1.41
CA GLY A 186 -10.18 22.50 -2.79
C GLY A 186 -8.79 21.88 -2.99
N SER A 187 -8.14 21.35 -1.96
CA SER A 187 -6.82 20.69 -2.10
C SER A 187 -6.90 19.28 -2.68
N PHE A 188 -8.06 18.62 -2.54
CA PHE A 188 -8.28 17.24 -2.95
C PHE A 188 -9.73 17.06 -3.43
N ASP A 189 -9.91 16.20 -4.41
CA ASP A 189 -11.20 15.83 -4.97
C ASP A 189 -11.83 14.62 -4.26
N ALA A 190 -13.05 14.28 -4.65
CA ALA A 190 -13.72 13.03 -4.29
C ALA A 190 -13.60 12.03 -5.46
N PRO A 191 -12.63 11.08 -5.41
CA PRO A 191 -12.30 10.25 -6.57
C PRO A 191 -13.33 9.14 -6.88
N ILE A 192 -14.35 8.96 -6.04
CA ILE A 192 -15.39 7.95 -6.22
C ILE A 192 -16.75 8.61 -6.35
N ASP A 193 -17.34 8.49 -7.54
CA ASP A 193 -18.78 8.52 -7.73
C ASP A 193 -19.35 7.16 -7.27
N TYR A 194 -19.93 7.12 -6.08
CA TYR A 194 -20.42 5.89 -5.46
C TYR A 194 -21.58 5.27 -6.26
N PRO A 195 -22.66 6.01 -6.59
CA PRO A 195 -23.72 5.50 -7.45
C PRO A 195 -23.19 4.91 -8.77
N ALA A 196 -22.40 5.66 -9.53
CA ALA A 196 -21.90 5.19 -10.81
C ALA A 196 -21.00 3.95 -10.67
N ARG A 197 -20.20 3.88 -9.60
CA ARG A 197 -19.34 2.71 -9.33
C ARG A 197 -20.17 1.46 -9.01
N LEU A 198 -21.21 1.60 -8.21
CA LEU A 198 -22.08 0.49 -7.84
C LEU A 198 -22.90 -0.01 -9.04
N SER A 199 -23.49 0.90 -9.83
CA SER A 199 -24.19 0.55 -11.06
C SER A 199 -23.30 -0.23 -12.02
N ARG A 200 -22.04 0.20 -12.21
CA ARG A 200 -21.08 -0.54 -13.02
C ARG A 200 -20.81 -1.96 -12.52
N TYR A 201 -20.76 -2.17 -11.19
CA TYR A 201 -20.55 -3.52 -10.65
C TYR A 201 -21.81 -4.39 -10.75
N HIS A 202 -22.99 -3.80 -10.70
CA HIS A 202 -24.25 -4.47 -10.97
C HIS A 202 -24.37 -4.90 -12.43
N GLU A 203 -24.06 -4.01 -13.38
CA GLU A 203 -24.01 -4.32 -14.82
C GLU A 203 -23.03 -5.46 -15.15
N LEU A 204 -21.96 -5.59 -14.37
CA LEU A 204 -20.98 -6.68 -14.49
C LEU A 204 -21.42 -7.97 -13.79
N GLY A 205 -22.61 -8.02 -13.18
CA GLY A 205 -23.14 -9.17 -12.46
C GLY A 205 -22.47 -9.45 -11.10
N LEU A 206 -21.68 -8.51 -10.57
CA LEU A 206 -20.96 -8.67 -9.29
C LEU A 206 -21.83 -8.30 -8.08
N LEU A 207 -22.89 -7.52 -8.32
CA LEU A 207 -23.91 -7.15 -7.33
C LEU A 207 -25.26 -7.60 -7.85
N THR A 208 -26.13 -8.09 -6.96
CA THR A 208 -27.51 -8.45 -7.31
C THR A 208 -28.44 -7.24 -7.24
N ASP A 209 -29.64 -7.32 -7.83
CA ASP A 209 -30.67 -6.27 -7.70
C ASP A 209 -30.97 -5.93 -6.23
N ARG A 210 -31.01 -6.97 -5.39
CA ARG A 210 -31.20 -6.79 -3.95
C ARG A 210 -30.04 -6.05 -3.31
N ASP A 211 -28.80 -6.41 -3.64
CA ASP A 211 -27.62 -5.71 -3.11
C ASP A 211 -27.64 -4.23 -3.53
N MET A 212 -28.03 -3.92 -4.76
CA MET A 212 -28.21 -2.54 -5.23
C MET A 212 -29.31 -1.79 -4.47
N GLY A 213 -30.47 -2.42 -4.26
CA GLY A 213 -31.56 -1.84 -3.46
C GLY A 213 -31.12 -1.51 -2.04
N ASP A 214 -30.41 -2.42 -1.38
CA ASP A 214 -29.92 -2.21 -0.01
C ASP A 214 -28.82 -1.12 0.05
N LEU A 215 -27.87 -1.13 -0.89
CA LEU A 215 -26.81 -0.12 -0.96
C LEU A 215 -27.33 1.28 -1.28
N HIS A 216 -28.31 1.40 -2.19
CA HIS A 216 -28.97 2.68 -2.46
C HIS A 216 -29.70 3.23 -1.24
N LYS A 217 -30.38 2.38 -0.46
CA LYS A 217 -31.00 2.81 0.81
C LYS A 217 -29.96 3.34 1.79
N LEU A 218 -28.83 2.66 1.95
CA LEU A 218 -27.75 3.15 2.83
C LEU A 218 -27.21 4.49 2.33
N LEU A 219 -26.86 4.59 1.04
CA LEU A 219 -26.34 5.81 0.40
C LEU A 219 -27.30 6.99 0.52
N HIS A 220 -28.61 6.78 0.35
CA HIS A 220 -29.60 7.84 0.52
C HIS A 220 -29.55 8.44 1.93
N GLY A 221 -29.35 7.62 2.96
CA GLY A 221 -29.16 8.10 4.34
C GLY A 221 -27.81 8.77 4.61
N LEU A 222 -26.88 8.73 3.65
CA LEU A 222 -25.54 9.32 3.75
C LEU A 222 -25.39 10.61 2.92
N VAL A 223 -26.48 11.14 2.34
CA VAL A 223 -26.43 12.35 1.49
C VAL A 223 -25.85 13.57 2.22
N HIS A 224 -25.99 13.64 3.54
CA HIS A 224 -25.43 14.70 4.39
C HIS A 224 -24.17 14.27 5.17
N ALA A 225 -23.65 13.06 4.92
CA ALA A 225 -22.45 12.60 5.59
C ALA A 225 -21.24 13.44 5.14
N GLN A 226 -20.49 13.97 6.11
CA GLN A 226 -19.24 14.66 5.79
C GLN A 226 -18.22 13.65 5.26
N GLY A 227 -17.53 14.03 4.19
CA GLY A 227 -16.43 13.26 3.64
C GLY A 227 -15.29 13.11 4.65
N GLN A 228 -14.58 11.99 4.55
CA GLN A 228 -13.36 11.72 5.29
C GLN A 228 -12.18 11.74 4.32
N PHE A 229 -11.14 12.50 4.66
CA PHE A 229 -9.89 12.43 3.90
C PHE A 229 -9.30 11.03 4.09
N CYS A 230 -8.90 10.37 3.02
CA CYS A 230 -8.32 9.03 3.06
C CYS A 230 -7.07 8.99 2.18
N HIS A 231 -6.18 8.07 2.50
CA HIS A 231 -5.09 7.66 1.62
C HIS A 231 -5.63 7.06 0.31
N GLY A 232 -6.76 6.35 0.37
CA GLY A 232 -7.46 5.80 -0.80
C GLY A 232 -6.89 4.47 -1.32
N ASP A 233 -5.73 4.06 -0.78
CA ASP A 233 -5.12 2.74 -0.98
C ASP A 233 -4.38 2.32 0.30
N ALA A 234 -5.15 2.09 1.37
CA ALA A 234 -4.65 1.77 2.70
C ALA A 234 -4.08 0.34 2.82
N LEU A 235 -3.11 0.01 1.97
CA LEU A 235 -2.40 -1.26 1.97
C LEU A 235 -1.25 -1.26 2.98
N LEU A 236 -0.89 -2.45 3.42
CA LEU A 236 0.30 -2.66 4.25
C LEU A 236 1.61 -2.41 3.48
N SER A 237 1.58 -2.48 2.16
CA SER A 237 2.72 -2.16 1.29
C SER A 237 3.08 -0.68 1.30
N ASN A 238 2.13 0.16 1.68
CA ASN A 238 2.24 1.62 1.68
C ASN A 238 2.64 2.17 3.06
N VAL A 239 2.93 1.27 4.01
CA VAL A 239 3.38 1.62 5.37
C VAL A 239 4.83 1.19 5.57
N LEU A 240 5.70 2.16 5.85
CA LEU A 240 7.09 1.95 6.24
C LEU A 240 7.24 2.12 7.75
N LEU A 241 7.72 1.07 8.43
CA LEU A 241 7.98 1.09 9.86
C LEU A 241 9.46 1.31 10.15
N SER A 242 9.71 2.33 10.98
CA SER A 242 11.03 2.70 11.49
C SER A 242 10.94 2.95 13.01
N PRO A 243 12.07 3.05 13.72
CA PRO A 243 12.07 3.45 15.13
C PRO A 243 11.38 4.81 15.39
N ALA A 244 11.35 5.70 14.40
CA ALA A 244 10.66 7.00 14.49
C ALA A 244 9.13 6.91 14.29
N GLY A 245 8.60 5.70 14.05
CA GLY A 245 7.19 5.44 13.79
C GLY A 245 6.85 5.15 12.32
N PRO A 246 5.55 4.96 12.02
CA PRO A 246 5.07 4.64 10.68
C PRO A 246 5.12 5.85 9.74
N SER A 247 5.51 5.62 8.50
CA SER A 247 5.42 6.58 7.40
C SER A 247 4.53 6.02 6.29
N LEU A 248 3.74 6.88 5.65
CA LEU A 248 2.85 6.52 4.55
C LEU A 248 3.40 7.02 3.21
N VAL A 249 3.28 6.20 2.17
CA VAL A 249 3.77 6.45 0.81
C VAL A 249 2.72 6.07 -0.23
N ASP A 250 2.89 6.54 -1.47
CA ASP A 250 2.02 6.21 -2.62
C ASP A 250 0.64 6.88 -2.55
N TRP A 251 0.63 8.22 -2.67
CA TRP A 251 -0.55 9.07 -2.44
C TRP A 251 -1.38 9.32 -3.71
N GLU A 252 -1.24 8.49 -4.75
CA GLU A 252 -1.96 8.62 -6.02
C GLU A 252 -3.49 8.45 -5.91
N HIS A 253 -3.95 7.96 -4.76
CA HIS A 253 -5.35 7.74 -4.43
C HIS A 253 -5.88 8.68 -3.32
N ALA A 254 -5.09 9.64 -2.86
CA ALA A 254 -5.50 10.52 -1.76
C ALA A 254 -6.76 11.33 -2.12
N GLY A 255 -7.74 11.44 -1.23
CA GLY A 255 -8.96 12.17 -1.56
C GLY A 255 -10.03 12.15 -0.49
N TRP A 256 -11.19 12.71 -0.82
CA TRP A 256 -12.39 12.65 0.02
C TRP A 256 -13.24 11.43 -0.32
N TYR A 257 -13.57 10.65 0.70
CA TYR A 257 -14.36 9.43 0.60
C TYR A 257 -15.50 9.43 1.61
N LEU A 258 -16.43 8.50 1.48
CA LEU A 258 -17.32 8.17 2.60
C LEU A 258 -16.49 7.72 3.81
N PRO A 259 -16.89 8.06 5.05
CA PRO A 259 -16.18 7.64 6.25
C PRO A 259 -15.89 6.13 6.30
N GLY A 260 -14.65 5.79 6.70
CA GLY A 260 -14.22 4.41 6.85
C GLY A 260 -13.67 3.73 5.59
N TYR A 261 -13.44 4.45 4.48
CA TYR A 261 -12.93 3.84 3.25
C TYR A 261 -11.57 3.14 3.43
N ASP A 262 -10.58 3.81 4.02
CA ASP A 262 -9.27 3.18 4.28
C ASP A 262 -9.38 2.00 5.25
N MET A 263 -10.30 2.08 6.21
CA MET A 263 -10.57 0.97 7.12
C MET A 263 -11.20 -0.23 6.40
N ALA A 264 -12.07 0.00 5.41
CA ALA A 264 -12.63 -1.05 4.57
C ALA A 264 -11.56 -1.70 3.67
N VAL A 265 -10.64 -0.92 3.10
CA VAL A 265 -9.47 -1.43 2.37
C VAL A 265 -8.63 -2.32 3.29
N LEU A 266 -8.27 -1.82 4.48
CA LEU A 266 -7.44 -2.55 5.42
C LEU A 266 -8.13 -3.83 5.93
N TRP A 267 -9.44 -3.77 6.21
CA TRP A 267 -10.26 -4.93 6.59
C TRP A 267 -10.26 -6.01 5.50
N SER A 268 -10.26 -5.61 4.22
CA SER A 268 -10.25 -6.54 3.09
C SER A 268 -8.91 -7.25 2.92
N VAL A 269 -7.79 -6.65 3.30
CA VAL A 269 -6.45 -7.24 3.13
C VAL A 269 -5.97 -8.02 4.36
N LEU A 270 -6.52 -7.73 5.54
CA LEU A 270 -6.23 -8.44 6.79
C LEU A 270 -7.11 -9.69 6.97
N GLY A 271 -7.39 -10.42 5.87
CA GLY A 271 -8.35 -11.53 5.85
C GLY A 271 -8.18 -12.54 6.98
N ASP A 272 -6.94 -12.95 7.25
CA ASP A 272 -6.59 -13.97 8.24
C ASP A 272 -6.33 -13.41 9.66
N ASP A 273 -6.45 -12.08 9.86
CA ASP A 273 -6.35 -11.43 11.17
C ASP A 273 -7.75 -11.04 11.68
N GLU A 274 -8.48 -12.03 12.19
CA GLU A 274 -9.82 -11.84 12.74
C GLU A 274 -9.87 -10.80 13.88
N ALA A 275 -8.81 -10.67 14.66
CA ALA A 275 -8.75 -9.71 15.76
C ALA A 275 -8.72 -8.28 15.24
N ALA A 276 -7.88 -8.00 14.24
CA ALA A 276 -7.81 -6.69 13.61
C ALA A 276 -9.12 -6.35 12.85
N ARG A 277 -9.70 -7.32 12.14
CA ARG A 277 -10.99 -7.13 11.45
C ARG A 277 -12.13 -6.82 12.40
N ARG A 278 -12.19 -7.49 13.55
CA ARG A 278 -13.15 -7.17 14.63
C ARG A 278 -12.93 -5.77 15.18
N GLN A 279 -11.68 -5.39 15.46
CA GLN A 279 -11.36 -4.05 15.94
C GLN A 279 -11.83 -2.97 14.95
N ILE A 280 -11.54 -3.11 13.66
CA ILE A 280 -11.98 -2.17 12.62
C ILE A 280 -13.51 -2.07 12.57
N SER A 281 -14.20 -3.22 12.60
CA SER A 281 -15.66 -3.28 12.52
C SER A 281 -16.30 -2.61 13.74
N GLN A 282 -15.75 -2.85 14.94
CA GLN A 282 -16.20 -2.21 16.18
C GLN A 282 -15.97 -0.70 16.18
N GLN A 283 -14.84 -0.23 15.64
CA GLN A 283 -14.57 1.21 15.48
C GLN A 283 -15.62 1.89 14.59
N ALA A 284 -15.97 1.26 13.46
CA ALA A 284 -17.01 1.78 12.57
C ALA A 284 -18.39 1.81 13.24
N GLN A 285 -18.73 0.78 14.02
CA GLN A 285 -19.99 0.70 14.76
C GLN A 285 -20.07 1.75 15.89
N ALA A 286 -18.98 1.93 16.65
CA ALA A 286 -18.93 2.87 17.77
C ALA A 286 -19.06 4.33 17.34
N ALA A 287 -18.71 4.66 16.10
CA ALA A 287 -18.87 6.01 15.53
C ALA A 287 -20.32 6.35 15.13
N GLY A 288 -21.27 5.43 15.34
CA GLY A 288 -22.70 5.64 15.14
C GLY A 288 -23.24 5.13 13.79
N PRO A 289 -24.56 5.16 13.58
CA PRO A 289 -25.21 4.52 12.42
C PRO A 289 -24.72 5.04 11.07
N ALA A 290 -24.53 6.35 10.92
CA ALA A 290 -24.04 6.92 9.66
C ALA A 290 -22.61 6.45 9.32
N ALA A 291 -21.72 6.38 10.32
CA ALA A 291 -20.35 5.89 10.11
C ALA A 291 -20.33 4.39 9.80
N ARG A 292 -21.16 3.60 10.51
CA ARG A 292 -21.37 2.18 10.22
C ARG A 292 -21.84 1.97 8.78
N ASP A 293 -22.86 2.70 8.35
CA ASP A 293 -23.46 2.53 7.02
C ASP A 293 -22.48 2.95 5.92
N ALA A 294 -21.74 4.06 6.12
CA ALA A 294 -20.66 4.48 5.23
C ALA A 294 -19.55 3.43 5.10
N PHE A 295 -19.11 2.86 6.23
CA PHE A 295 -18.15 1.76 6.25
C PHE A 295 -18.66 0.54 5.48
N LEU A 296 -19.93 0.14 5.65
CA LEU A 296 -20.50 -1.00 4.95
C LEU A 296 -20.60 -0.78 3.43
N VAL A 297 -21.00 0.41 2.98
CA VAL A 297 -20.99 0.77 1.56
C VAL A 297 -19.57 0.71 0.98
N ASN A 298 -18.60 1.29 1.69
CA ASN A 298 -17.19 1.23 1.32
C ASN A 298 -16.68 -0.22 1.26
N LEU A 299 -17.05 -1.05 2.25
CA LEU A 299 -16.62 -2.43 2.32
C LEU A 299 -17.16 -3.27 1.16
N MET A 300 -18.44 -3.11 0.83
CA MET A 300 -19.02 -3.75 -0.37
C MET A 300 -18.27 -3.32 -1.63
N LEU A 301 -18.05 -2.02 -1.82
CA LEU A 301 -17.33 -1.49 -2.99
C LEU A 301 -15.90 -2.05 -3.10
N VAL A 302 -15.17 -2.08 -2.00
CA VAL A 302 -13.80 -2.59 -1.92
C VAL A 302 -13.76 -4.09 -2.21
N LEU A 303 -14.59 -4.90 -1.54
CA LEU A 303 -14.61 -6.35 -1.76
C LEU A 303 -14.98 -6.70 -3.20
N THR A 304 -15.97 -6.04 -3.78
CA THR A 304 -16.34 -6.25 -5.19
C THR A 304 -15.19 -5.87 -6.14
N ARG A 305 -14.44 -4.80 -5.85
CA ARG A 305 -13.24 -4.44 -6.61
C ARG A 305 -12.15 -5.51 -6.50
N GLU A 306 -11.90 -6.03 -5.30
CA GLU A 306 -10.90 -7.06 -5.08
C GLU A 306 -11.28 -8.36 -5.80
N ILE A 307 -12.52 -8.83 -5.64
CA ILE A 307 -13.06 -10.00 -6.35
C ILE A 307 -12.80 -9.88 -7.85
N ARG A 308 -13.23 -8.76 -8.46
CA ARG A 308 -13.03 -8.54 -9.90
C ARG A 308 -11.55 -8.56 -10.30
N THR A 309 -10.69 -7.97 -9.48
CA THR A 309 -9.24 -7.91 -9.74
C THR A 309 -8.66 -9.31 -9.78
N TYR A 310 -8.99 -10.14 -8.80
CA TYR A 310 -8.48 -11.51 -8.68
C TYR A 310 -9.15 -12.49 -9.65
N GLU A 311 -10.44 -12.33 -9.98
CA GLU A 311 -11.10 -13.07 -11.06
C GLU A 311 -10.40 -12.83 -12.40
N THR A 312 -10.14 -11.57 -12.73
CA THR A 312 -9.46 -11.21 -13.99
C THR A 312 -8.03 -11.75 -14.00
N ALA A 313 -7.35 -11.82 -12.84
CA ALA A 313 -6.02 -12.39 -12.72
C ALA A 313 -6.04 -13.91 -12.93
N VAL A 314 -6.94 -14.62 -12.24
CA VAL A 314 -7.12 -16.08 -12.38
C VAL A 314 -7.49 -16.45 -13.82
N GLN A 315 -8.42 -15.72 -14.45
CA GLN A 315 -8.79 -15.93 -15.85
C GLN A 315 -7.61 -15.72 -16.80
N ARG A 316 -6.76 -14.72 -16.56
CA ARG A 316 -5.53 -14.50 -17.34
C ARG A 316 -4.54 -15.65 -17.17
N THR A 317 -4.34 -16.14 -15.94
CA THR A 317 -3.48 -17.29 -15.67
C THR A 317 -3.99 -18.55 -16.36
N MET A 318 -5.30 -18.81 -16.33
CA MET A 318 -5.93 -19.98 -16.98
C MET A 318 -5.85 -19.94 -18.51
N ARG A 319 -5.94 -18.75 -19.12
CA ARG A 319 -5.88 -18.57 -20.58
C ARG A 319 -4.45 -18.48 -21.12
N SER A 320 -3.45 -18.35 -20.25
CA SER A 320 -2.05 -18.28 -20.66
C SER A 320 -1.57 -19.64 -21.15
N THR A 321 -1.22 -19.74 -22.44
CA THR A 321 -0.65 -20.94 -23.08
C THR A 321 0.87 -21.07 -22.90
N ALA A 322 1.49 -20.16 -22.14
CA ALA A 322 2.92 -20.20 -21.86
C ALA A 322 3.30 -21.42 -20.99
N PRO A 323 4.49 -22.03 -21.19
CA PRO A 323 4.92 -23.19 -20.42
C PRO A 323 4.91 -22.88 -18.91
N VAL A 324 4.24 -23.75 -18.15
CA VAL A 324 4.07 -23.63 -16.69
C VAL A 324 5.46 -23.66 -16.05
N THR A 325 5.87 -22.53 -15.49
CA THR A 325 7.11 -22.42 -14.72
C THR A 325 6.90 -23.08 -13.35
N PRO A 326 7.90 -23.76 -12.76
CA PRO A 326 7.79 -24.29 -11.40
C PRO A 326 7.37 -23.18 -10.41
N GLY A 327 6.33 -23.41 -9.61
CA GLY A 327 5.72 -22.42 -8.70
C GLY A 327 4.52 -21.64 -9.28
N ALA A 328 4.26 -21.70 -10.58
CA ALA A 328 3.09 -21.06 -11.19
C ALA A 328 1.77 -21.76 -10.79
N ALA A 329 1.81 -23.08 -10.58
CA ALA A 329 0.66 -23.86 -10.11
C ALA A 329 0.25 -23.49 -8.67
N GLU A 330 1.23 -23.40 -7.76
CA GLU A 330 1.05 -22.96 -6.37
C GLU A 330 0.51 -21.53 -6.30
N THR A 331 1.05 -20.62 -7.13
CA THR A 331 0.55 -19.25 -7.25
C THR A 331 -0.92 -19.20 -7.73
N GLY A 332 -1.30 -20.09 -8.66
CA GLY A 332 -2.67 -20.19 -9.15
C GLY A 332 -3.65 -20.73 -8.11
N GLU A 333 -3.21 -21.68 -7.27
CA GLU A 333 -4.00 -22.20 -6.15
C GLU A 333 -4.19 -21.15 -5.05
N GLU A 334 -3.13 -20.45 -4.64
CA GLU A 334 -3.19 -19.33 -3.69
C GLU A 334 -4.18 -18.25 -4.16
N GLN A 335 -4.17 -17.90 -5.45
CA GLN A 335 -5.12 -16.94 -6.03
C GLN A 335 -6.58 -17.42 -5.96
N ARG A 336 -6.84 -18.71 -6.15
CA ARG A 336 -8.20 -19.28 -6.05
C ARG A 336 -8.69 -19.32 -4.60
N LEU A 337 -7.83 -19.69 -3.66
CA LEU A 337 -8.14 -19.68 -2.23
C LEU A 337 -8.46 -18.26 -1.75
N LEU A 338 -7.64 -17.28 -2.14
CA LEU A 338 -7.91 -15.88 -1.87
C LEU A 338 -9.23 -15.41 -2.47
N LEU A 339 -9.52 -15.77 -3.73
CA LEU A 339 -10.77 -15.40 -4.38
C LEU A 339 -11.98 -15.99 -3.65
N ARG A 340 -11.89 -17.25 -3.21
CA ARG A 340 -12.94 -17.89 -2.39
C ARG A 340 -13.17 -17.12 -1.09
N ARG A 341 -12.09 -16.80 -0.36
CA ARG A 341 -12.15 -15.99 0.87
C ARG A 341 -12.81 -14.63 0.64
N LEU A 342 -12.48 -13.96 -0.46
CA LEU A 342 -13.08 -12.67 -0.84
C LEU A 342 -14.59 -12.78 -1.11
N HIS A 343 -15.04 -13.87 -1.74
CA HIS A 343 -16.47 -14.15 -1.92
C HIS A 343 -17.19 -14.42 -0.59
N ASP A 344 -16.58 -15.17 0.32
CA ASP A 344 -17.11 -15.41 1.67
C ASP A 344 -17.23 -14.11 2.48
N ASP A 345 -16.19 -13.28 2.42
CA ASP A 345 -16.15 -11.93 3.01
C ASP A 345 -17.25 -11.02 2.45
N CYS A 346 -17.47 -11.06 1.13
CA CYS A 346 -18.54 -10.33 0.48
C CYS A 346 -19.92 -10.82 0.93
N GLY A 347 -20.08 -12.14 1.12
CA GLY A 347 -21.28 -12.72 1.74
C GLY A 347 -21.54 -12.20 3.15
N LEU A 348 -20.50 -12.05 3.97
CA LEU A 348 -20.61 -11.47 5.31
C LEU A 348 -21.02 -9.98 5.24
N ALA A 349 -20.38 -9.20 4.37
CA ALA A 349 -20.69 -7.79 4.17
C ALA A 349 -22.14 -7.58 3.68
N ARG A 350 -22.63 -8.41 2.75
CA ARG A 350 -24.03 -8.40 2.30
C ARG A 350 -25.01 -8.63 3.45
N ARG A 351 -24.75 -9.59 4.33
CA ARG A 351 -25.60 -9.82 5.52
C ARG A 351 -25.60 -8.62 6.47
N ALA A 352 -24.44 -8.00 6.69
CA ALA A 352 -24.32 -6.81 7.53
C ALA A 352 -25.05 -5.60 6.94
N VAL A 353 -24.96 -5.39 5.62
CA VAL A 353 -25.72 -4.36 4.89
C VAL A 353 -27.23 -4.58 5.05
N ARG A 354 -27.71 -5.82 4.84
CA ARG A 354 -29.13 -6.17 5.02
C ARG A 354 -29.62 -5.91 6.45
N ALA A 355 -28.83 -6.30 7.44
CA ALA A 355 -29.13 -6.03 8.84
C ALA A 355 -29.20 -4.52 9.11
N ALA A 356 -28.25 -3.73 8.59
CA ALA A 356 -28.25 -2.28 8.74
C ALA A 356 -29.47 -1.62 8.09
N VAL A 357 -29.87 -2.08 6.89
CA VAL A 357 -31.10 -1.61 6.22
C VAL A 357 -32.34 -1.95 7.03
N GLY A 358 -32.43 -3.15 7.61
CA GLY A 358 -33.58 -3.57 8.42
C GLY A 358 -33.74 -2.84 9.76
N THR A 359 -32.72 -2.07 10.18
CA THR A 359 -32.80 -1.21 11.38
C THR A 359 -33.28 0.21 11.10
N ARG A 360 -33.63 0.52 9.84
CA ARG A 360 -34.25 1.77 9.41
C ARG A 360 -35.70 1.50 9.04
#